data_AF-A0A2V5S7B1-F1
#
_entry.id   AF-A0A2V5S7B1-F1
#
_cell.length_a   1.000
_cell.length_b   1.000
_cell.length_c   1.000
_cell.angle_alpha   90.00
_cell.angle_beta   90.00
_cell.angle_gamma   90.00
#
_symmetry.space_group_name_H-M   'P 1'
#
loop_
_entity.id
_entity.type
_entity.pdbx_description
1 polymer ?
#
loop_
_entity_poly.entity_id
_entity_poly.type
_entity_poly.pdbx_seq_one_letter_code
_entity_poly.pdbx_strand_id
1 'polypeptide(L)'
;MGGADVSQLRKQLAVAEDADDKPTIIELNRRIVAIVPSDSNAWENIAQGQFEIEDYDRLGETLKAWQKAVKRPPAAIEDFRGDLAVKLKDYANAERHWLAFLARKPSPGNVAAIYDKLANLCADQSRWADCANYDAKAIAAEDSASRRVAHACVLLRLRQWDAAYAEMAKANKIDSTDAEVKKWLPQFERLGEFLPQIRTLDAQIKKSANDSALLLDRARLFTLAKRPLLALDDCERAMKLQPASMRARIQTAEALFDVGQPDDAAK
;
A
#
# COMPACT_ATOMS: atom_id res chain seq x y z
N MET A 1 -9.47 -45.55 -10.88
CA MET A 1 -10.08 -45.30 -9.55
C MET A 1 -10.00 -43.84 -9.12
N GLY A 2 -8.92 -43.08 -9.37
CA GLY A 2 -8.81 -41.69 -8.90
C GLY A 2 -9.85 -40.67 -9.42
N GLY A 3 -10.43 -40.86 -10.61
CA GLY A 3 -11.38 -39.89 -11.18
C GLY A 3 -12.73 -39.78 -10.45
N ALA A 4 -13.26 -40.91 -9.93
CA ALA A 4 -14.51 -40.91 -9.16
C ALA A 4 -14.31 -40.26 -7.78
N ASP A 5 -13.14 -40.50 -7.17
CA ASP A 5 -12.78 -39.98 -5.86
C ASP A 5 -12.60 -38.44 -5.90
N VAL A 6 -11.93 -37.90 -6.93
CA VAL A 6 -11.80 -36.44 -7.13
C VAL A 6 -13.15 -35.76 -7.35
N SER A 7 -14.09 -36.40 -8.06
CA SER A 7 -15.43 -35.84 -8.24
C SER A 7 -16.19 -35.72 -6.92
N GLN A 8 -16.06 -36.70 -6.02
CA GLN A 8 -16.66 -36.65 -4.69
C GLN A 8 -16.00 -35.56 -3.82
N LEU A 9 -14.67 -35.45 -3.85
CA LEU A 9 -13.94 -34.40 -3.14
C LEU A 9 -14.39 -33.00 -3.57
N ARG A 10 -14.58 -32.77 -4.88
CA ARG A 10 -15.06 -31.47 -5.39
C ARG A 10 -16.48 -31.13 -4.93
N LYS A 11 -17.36 -32.12 -4.75
CA LYS A 11 -18.70 -31.89 -4.17
C LYS A 11 -18.62 -31.48 -2.70
N GLN A 12 -17.74 -32.12 -1.93
CA GLN A 12 -17.51 -31.73 -0.52
C GLN A 12 -16.85 -30.35 -0.43
N LEU A 13 -15.96 -30.04 -1.37
CA LEU A 13 -15.27 -28.75 -1.42
C LEU A 13 -16.27 -27.62 -1.62
N ALA A 14 -17.22 -27.76 -2.55
CA ALA A 14 -18.27 -26.76 -2.74
C ALA A 14 -19.09 -26.49 -1.47
N VAL A 15 -19.42 -27.53 -0.70
CA VAL A 15 -20.14 -27.37 0.59
C VAL A 15 -19.28 -26.63 1.61
N ALA A 16 -17.97 -26.89 1.65
CA ALA A 16 -17.05 -26.21 2.55
C ALA A 16 -16.82 -24.75 2.13
N GLU A 17 -16.77 -24.47 0.82
CA GLU A 17 -16.69 -23.12 0.25
C GLU A 17 -17.94 -22.31 0.59
N ASP A 18 -19.14 -22.89 0.45
CA ASP A 18 -20.40 -22.25 0.85
C ASP A 18 -20.46 -21.95 2.36
N ALA A 19 -19.80 -22.78 3.18
CA ALA A 19 -19.71 -22.61 4.63
C ALA A 19 -18.54 -21.71 5.07
N ASP A 20 -17.68 -21.25 4.15
CA ASP A 20 -16.43 -20.53 4.40
C ASP A 20 -15.48 -21.26 5.39
N ASP A 21 -15.52 -22.60 5.41
CA ASP A 21 -14.72 -23.44 6.31
C ASP A 21 -13.29 -23.61 5.77
N LYS A 22 -12.42 -22.62 6.04
CA LYS A 22 -11.04 -22.59 5.54
C LYS A 22 -10.23 -23.85 5.87
N PRO A 23 -10.24 -24.39 7.11
CA PRO A 23 -9.56 -25.65 7.40
C PRO A 23 -10.02 -26.82 6.52
N THR A 24 -11.33 -26.98 6.31
CA THR A 24 -11.87 -28.06 5.48
C THR A 24 -11.56 -27.83 4.00
N ILE A 25 -11.63 -26.60 3.50
CA ILE A 25 -11.22 -26.24 2.12
C ILE A 25 -9.76 -26.63 1.88
N ILE A 26 -8.86 -26.29 2.81
CA ILE A 26 -7.43 -26.62 2.70
C ILE A 26 -7.24 -28.14 2.63
N GLU A 27 -7.88 -28.90 3.53
CA GLU A 27 -7.72 -30.35 3.60
C GLU A 27 -8.27 -31.06 2.35
N LEU A 28 -9.44 -30.65 1.86
CA LEU A 28 -10.03 -31.22 0.65
C LEU A 28 -9.17 -30.95 -0.58
N ASN A 29 -8.62 -29.74 -0.72
CA ASN A 29 -7.70 -29.43 -1.81
C ASN A 29 -6.37 -30.19 -1.68
N ARG A 30 -5.84 -30.42 -0.46
CA ARG A 30 -4.66 -31.28 -0.23
C ARG A 30 -4.88 -32.70 -0.75
N ARG A 31 -6.06 -33.27 -0.48
CA ARG A 31 -6.44 -34.60 -1.01
C ARG A 31 -6.55 -34.60 -2.53
N ILE A 32 -7.07 -33.52 -3.13
CA ILE A 32 -7.13 -33.37 -4.59
C ILE A 32 -5.72 -33.35 -5.19
N VAL A 33 -4.80 -32.52 -4.69
CA VAL A 33 -3.44 -32.44 -5.26
C VAL A 33 -2.61 -33.69 -5.00
N ALA A 34 -2.94 -34.50 -3.99
CA ALA A 34 -2.32 -35.82 -3.80
C ALA A 34 -2.71 -36.81 -4.92
N ILE A 35 -3.94 -36.70 -5.47
CA ILE A 35 -4.42 -37.54 -6.58
C ILE A 35 -4.05 -36.93 -7.94
N VAL A 36 -4.13 -35.59 -8.05
CA VAL A 36 -3.86 -34.82 -9.27
C VAL A 36 -2.86 -33.71 -8.95
N PRO A 37 -1.54 -34.01 -8.87
CA PRO A 37 -0.52 -33.02 -8.51
C PRO A 37 -0.43 -31.85 -9.49
N SER A 38 -0.93 -32.01 -10.71
CA SER A 38 -0.98 -30.95 -11.73
C SER A 38 -2.20 -30.01 -11.60
N ASP A 39 -3.12 -30.25 -10.67
CA ASP A 39 -4.30 -29.39 -10.45
C ASP A 39 -3.88 -28.07 -9.79
N SER A 40 -3.58 -27.08 -10.63
CA SER A 40 -3.08 -25.78 -10.19
C SER A 40 -4.10 -24.99 -9.36
N ASN A 41 -5.40 -25.17 -9.62
CA ASN A 41 -6.45 -24.45 -8.89
C ASN A 41 -6.55 -24.98 -7.45
N ALA A 42 -6.41 -26.30 -7.27
CA ALA A 42 -6.39 -26.88 -5.95
C ALA A 42 -5.16 -26.41 -5.13
N TRP A 43 -3.98 -26.29 -5.76
CA TRP A 43 -2.81 -25.69 -5.11
C TRP A 43 -3.03 -24.24 -4.71
N GLU A 44 -3.63 -23.44 -5.59
CA GLU A 44 -3.94 -22.04 -5.35
C GLU A 44 -4.89 -21.87 -4.16
N ASN A 45 -5.95 -22.69 -4.08
CA ASN A 45 -6.88 -22.69 -2.96
C ASN A 45 -6.23 -23.08 -1.63
N ILE A 46 -5.27 -24.01 -1.62
CA ILE A 46 -4.48 -24.33 -0.42
C ILE A 46 -3.67 -23.11 0.01
N ALA A 47 -2.95 -22.48 -0.93
CA ALA A 47 -2.09 -21.32 -0.65
C ALA A 47 -2.92 -20.13 -0.14
N GLN A 48 -4.04 -19.82 -0.78
CA GLN A 48 -4.96 -18.78 -0.36
C GLN A 48 -5.52 -19.05 1.04
N GLY A 49 -6.04 -20.26 1.29
CA GLY A 49 -6.57 -20.62 2.60
C GLY A 49 -5.52 -20.52 3.71
N GLN A 50 -4.29 -20.99 3.45
CA GLN A 50 -3.18 -20.88 4.41
C GLN A 50 -2.78 -19.43 4.68
N PHE A 51 -2.80 -18.57 3.66
CA PHE A 51 -2.53 -17.14 3.84
C PHE A 51 -3.59 -16.47 4.71
N GLU A 52 -4.87 -16.77 4.49
CA GLU A 52 -6.01 -16.21 5.23
C GLU A 52 -6.02 -16.61 6.71
N ILE A 53 -5.65 -17.86 7.04
CA ILE A 53 -5.53 -18.33 8.43
C ILE A 53 -4.15 -18.02 9.05
N GLU A 54 -3.31 -17.26 8.35
CA GLU A 54 -1.96 -16.87 8.76
C GLU A 54 -0.99 -18.04 9.03
N ASP A 55 -1.21 -19.21 8.39
CA ASP A 55 -0.32 -20.38 8.44
C ASP A 55 0.84 -20.20 7.44
N TYR A 56 1.67 -19.17 7.68
CA TYR A 56 2.73 -18.72 6.78
C TYR A 56 3.86 -19.75 6.59
N ASP A 57 4.16 -20.54 7.62
CA ASP A 57 5.16 -21.60 7.54
C ASP A 57 4.75 -22.64 6.51
N ARG A 58 3.51 -23.14 6.62
CA ARG A 58 3.01 -24.13 5.66
C ARG A 58 2.76 -23.52 4.29
N LEU A 59 2.39 -22.24 4.20
CA LEU A 59 2.29 -21.56 2.90
C LEU A 59 3.62 -21.63 2.14
N GLY A 60 4.73 -21.33 2.81
CA GLY A 60 6.06 -21.41 2.20
C GLY A 60 6.40 -22.80 1.65
N GLU A 61 5.99 -23.86 2.35
CA GLU A 61 6.13 -25.25 1.90
C GLU A 61 5.21 -25.57 0.71
N THR A 62 3.93 -25.18 0.79
CA THR A 62 2.94 -25.35 -0.28
C THR A 62 3.42 -24.72 -1.58
N LEU A 63 3.92 -23.48 -1.54
CA LEU A 63 4.39 -22.79 -2.75
C LEU A 63 5.60 -23.49 -3.40
N LYS A 64 6.49 -24.08 -2.58
CA LYS A 64 7.62 -24.90 -3.09
C LYS A 64 7.12 -26.21 -3.71
N ALA A 65 6.13 -26.85 -3.09
CA ALA A 65 5.54 -28.09 -3.60
C ALA A 65 4.78 -27.84 -4.92
N TRP A 66 3.95 -26.81 -4.97
CA TRP A 66 3.20 -26.39 -6.16
C TRP A 66 4.12 -26.13 -7.35
N GLN A 67 5.21 -25.37 -7.15
CA GLN A 67 6.18 -25.11 -8.22
C GLN A 67 6.81 -26.39 -8.78
N LYS A 68 7.07 -27.40 -7.93
CA LYS A 68 7.66 -28.68 -8.36
C LYS A 68 6.64 -29.60 -9.04
N ALA A 69 5.38 -29.54 -8.61
CA ALA A 69 4.33 -30.44 -9.07
C ALA A 69 3.81 -30.09 -10.47
N VAL A 70 3.93 -28.83 -10.89
CA VAL A 70 3.39 -28.34 -12.17
C VAL A 70 4.51 -28.03 -13.16
N LYS A 71 4.44 -28.61 -14.36
CA LYS A 71 5.45 -28.45 -15.42
C LYS A 71 5.69 -26.99 -15.82
N ARG A 72 4.64 -26.18 -15.80
CA ARG A 72 4.69 -24.73 -16.06
C ARG A 72 4.13 -24.02 -14.83
N PRO A 73 4.98 -23.62 -13.87
CA PRO A 73 4.52 -22.96 -12.66
C PRO A 73 3.71 -21.70 -13.01
N PRO A 74 2.50 -21.54 -12.44
CA PRO A 74 1.70 -20.35 -12.66
C PRO A 74 2.35 -19.12 -12.06
N ALA A 75 2.05 -17.96 -12.64
CA ALA A 75 2.54 -16.68 -12.13
C ALA A 75 2.10 -16.43 -10.68
N ALA A 76 0.89 -16.89 -10.30
CA ALA A 76 0.32 -16.71 -8.97
C ALA A 76 1.25 -17.14 -7.81
N ILE A 77 2.14 -18.11 -8.03
CA ILE A 77 3.16 -18.49 -7.03
C ILE A 77 4.03 -17.29 -6.65
N GLU A 78 4.43 -16.46 -7.61
CA GLU A 78 5.23 -15.27 -7.36
C GLU A 78 4.43 -14.18 -6.66
N ASP A 79 3.11 -14.08 -6.89
CA ASP A 79 2.26 -13.14 -6.14
C ASP A 79 2.18 -13.54 -4.65
N PHE A 80 1.86 -14.81 -4.36
CA PHE A 80 1.86 -15.32 -2.99
C PHE A 80 3.21 -15.23 -2.29
N ARG A 81 4.32 -15.42 -3.01
CA ARG A 81 5.66 -15.23 -2.45
C ARG A 81 5.92 -13.78 -2.07
N GLY A 82 5.44 -12.84 -2.88
CA GLY A 82 5.49 -11.42 -2.56
C GLY A 82 4.71 -11.12 -1.28
N ASP A 83 3.47 -11.58 -1.20
CA ASP A 83 2.59 -11.36 -0.05
C ASP A 83 3.14 -12.02 1.24
N LEU A 84 3.63 -13.26 1.15
CA LEU A 84 4.28 -13.96 2.25
C LEU A 84 5.54 -13.21 2.73
N ALA A 85 6.37 -12.73 1.80
CA ALA A 85 7.58 -12.00 2.15
C ALA A 85 7.26 -10.69 2.90
N VAL A 86 6.16 -9.99 2.56
CA VAL A 86 5.70 -8.83 3.35
C VAL A 86 5.34 -9.23 4.77
N LYS A 87 4.60 -10.33 4.96
CA LYS A 87 4.23 -10.84 6.30
C LYS A 87 5.46 -11.20 7.14
N LEU A 88 6.51 -11.72 6.50
CA LEU A 88 7.80 -12.01 7.12
C LEU A 88 8.73 -10.79 7.23
N LYS A 89 8.26 -9.59 6.83
CA LYS A 89 9.04 -8.34 6.79
C LYS A 89 10.29 -8.40 5.90
N ASP A 90 10.34 -9.36 4.97
CA ASP A 90 11.38 -9.48 3.95
C ASP A 90 10.99 -8.68 2.71
N TYR A 91 11.01 -7.36 2.86
CA TYR A 91 10.46 -6.45 1.85
C TYR A 91 11.25 -6.47 0.53
N ALA A 92 12.54 -6.76 0.56
CA ALA A 92 13.36 -6.86 -0.64
C ALA A 92 12.93 -8.06 -1.50
N ASN A 93 12.67 -9.21 -0.88
CA ASN A 93 12.13 -10.36 -1.60
C ASN A 93 10.68 -10.14 -2.02
N ALA A 94 9.87 -9.42 -1.23
CA ALA A 94 8.50 -9.08 -1.61
C ALA A 94 8.46 -8.34 -2.96
N GLU A 95 9.21 -7.25 -3.07
CA GLU A 95 9.31 -6.45 -4.29
C GLU A 95 9.83 -7.31 -5.47
N ARG A 96 10.86 -8.13 -5.25
CA ARG A 96 11.39 -9.02 -6.29
C ARG A 96 10.35 -10.00 -6.84
N HIS A 97 9.56 -10.61 -5.96
CA HIS A 97 8.56 -11.62 -6.34
C HIS A 97 7.39 -10.99 -7.12
N TRP A 98 6.87 -9.85 -6.67
CA TRP A 98 5.84 -9.12 -7.42
C TRP A 98 6.33 -8.60 -8.78
N LEU A 99 7.59 -8.14 -8.89
CA LEU A 99 8.17 -7.80 -10.19
C LEU A 99 8.34 -9.02 -11.11
N ALA A 100 8.66 -10.20 -10.55
CA ALA A 100 8.71 -11.44 -11.31
C ALA A 100 7.31 -11.89 -11.80
N PHE A 101 6.26 -11.65 -11.01
CA PHE A 101 4.87 -11.82 -11.43
C PHE A 101 4.54 -10.92 -12.63
N LEU A 102 4.86 -9.62 -12.55
CA LEU A 102 4.63 -8.67 -13.64
C LEU A 102 5.36 -9.05 -14.94
N ALA A 103 6.55 -9.64 -14.84
CA ALA A 103 7.29 -10.14 -16.01
C ALA A 103 6.56 -11.25 -16.77
N ARG A 104 5.55 -11.88 -16.17
CA ARG A 104 4.67 -12.88 -16.81
C ARG A 104 3.55 -12.26 -17.65
N LYS A 105 3.48 -10.93 -17.74
CA LYS A 105 2.49 -10.16 -18.51
C LYS A 105 1.04 -10.55 -18.15
N PRO A 106 0.64 -10.34 -16.88
CA PRO A 106 -0.73 -10.57 -16.44
C PRO A 106 -1.71 -9.56 -17.08
N SER A 107 -3.01 -9.72 -16.81
CA SER A 107 -4.03 -8.78 -17.28
C SER A 107 -3.79 -7.36 -16.73
N PRO A 108 -4.27 -6.30 -17.40
CA PRO A 108 -4.09 -4.92 -16.94
C PRO A 108 -4.57 -4.67 -15.51
N GLY A 109 -5.71 -5.24 -15.10
CA GLY A 109 -6.20 -5.12 -13.73
C GLY A 109 -5.27 -5.78 -12.70
N ASN A 110 -4.72 -6.95 -13.01
CA ASN A 110 -3.72 -7.59 -12.16
C ASN A 110 -2.40 -6.80 -12.14
N VAL A 111 -1.98 -6.22 -13.27
CA VAL A 111 -0.81 -5.32 -13.31
C VAL A 111 -1.02 -4.13 -12.37
N ALA A 112 -2.19 -3.48 -12.43
CA ALA A 112 -2.51 -2.35 -11.59
C ALA A 112 -2.51 -2.73 -10.11
N ALA A 113 -3.19 -3.83 -9.74
CA ALA A 113 -3.22 -4.33 -8.37
C ALA A 113 -1.82 -4.64 -7.79
N ILE A 114 -0.91 -5.20 -8.59
CA ILE A 114 0.46 -5.47 -8.14
C ILE A 114 1.26 -4.17 -7.98
N TYR A 115 1.05 -3.18 -8.84
CA TYR A 115 1.67 -1.86 -8.63
C TYR A 115 1.09 -1.14 -7.41
N ASP A 116 -0.20 -1.31 -7.09
CA ASP A 116 -0.78 -0.83 -5.83
C ASP A 116 -0.06 -1.47 -4.62
N LYS A 117 0.20 -2.78 -4.64
CA LYS A 117 0.99 -3.49 -3.60
C LYS A 117 2.41 -2.92 -3.47
N LEU A 118 3.10 -2.71 -4.59
CA LEU A 118 4.45 -2.14 -4.62
C LEU A 118 4.50 -0.69 -4.11
N ALA A 119 3.51 0.13 -4.46
CA ALA A 119 3.39 1.50 -3.98
C ALA A 119 3.17 1.54 -2.46
N ASN A 120 2.28 0.70 -1.92
CA ASN A 120 2.04 0.58 -0.49
C ASN A 120 3.31 0.11 0.26
N LEU A 121 4.03 -0.88 -0.26
CA LEU A 121 5.30 -1.32 0.30
C LEU A 121 6.34 -0.19 0.37
N CYS A 122 6.39 0.66 -0.66
CA CYS A 122 7.26 1.83 -0.68
C CYS A 122 6.81 2.89 0.35
N ALA A 123 5.50 3.12 0.49
CA ALA A 123 4.95 4.05 1.47
C ALA A 123 5.30 3.62 2.91
N ASP A 124 5.16 2.33 3.23
CA ASP A 124 5.52 1.76 4.54
C ASP A 124 7.00 1.98 4.89
N GLN A 125 7.87 1.98 3.88
CA GLN A 125 9.30 2.25 4.01
C GLN A 125 9.67 3.73 3.86
N SER A 126 8.67 4.61 3.75
CA SER A 126 8.87 6.04 3.46
C SER A 126 9.67 6.32 2.17
N ARG A 127 9.68 5.39 1.21
CA ARG A 127 10.25 5.54 -0.14
C ARG A 127 9.25 6.27 -1.04
N TRP A 128 8.93 7.52 -0.70
CA TRP A 128 7.85 8.29 -1.34
C TRP A 128 8.02 8.49 -2.85
N ALA A 129 9.26 8.65 -3.33
CA ALA A 129 9.53 8.80 -4.77
C ALA A 129 9.24 7.49 -5.55
N ASP A 130 9.59 6.33 -4.98
CA ASP A 130 9.29 5.03 -5.58
C ASP A 130 7.79 4.73 -5.52
N CYS A 131 7.14 5.09 -4.41
CA CYS A 131 5.70 5.02 -4.24
C CYS A 131 4.97 5.76 -5.37
N ALA A 132 5.30 7.03 -5.61
CA ALA A 132 4.72 7.83 -6.70
C ALA A 132 4.96 7.20 -8.08
N ASN A 133 6.14 6.63 -8.31
CA ASN A 133 6.45 5.96 -9.57
C ASN A 133 5.60 4.69 -9.76
N TYR A 134 5.35 3.92 -8.71
CA TYR A 134 4.49 2.74 -8.78
C TYR A 134 3.01 3.11 -8.92
N ASP A 135 2.52 4.13 -8.20
CA ASP A 135 1.17 4.67 -8.39
C ASP A 135 0.93 5.08 -9.84
N ALA A 136 1.87 5.81 -10.45
CA ALA A 136 1.78 6.22 -11.85
C ALA A 136 1.71 5.01 -12.81
N LYS A 137 2.42 3.92 -12.51
CA LYS A 137 2.36 2.67 -13.28
C LYS A 137 1.03 1.93 -13.07
N ALA A 138 0.47 1.96 -11.86
CA ALA A 138 -0.85 1.39 -11.57
C ALA A 138 -1.94 2.12 -12.36
N ILE A 139 -1.94 3.46 -12.32
CA ILE A 139 -2.85 4.32 -13.09
C ILE A 139 -2.72 4.07 -14.60
N ALA A 140 -1.49 3.89 -15.11
CA ALA A 140 -1.27 3.61 -16.53
C ALA A 140 -1.78 2.23 -16.96
N ALA A 141 -1.81 1.25 -16.05
CA ALA A 141 -2.34 -0.08 -16.30
C ALA A 141 -3.88 -0.10 -16.22
N GLU A 142 -4.45 0.56 -15.21
CA GLU A 142 -5.89 0.71 -15.03
C GLU A 142 -6.19 1.95 -14.19
N ASP A 143 -6.74 2.98 -14.85
CA ASP A 143 -7.05 4.26 -14.22
C ASP A 143 -8.32 4.19 -13.37
N SER A 144 -8.29 4.81 -12.18
CA SER A 144 -9.45 4.91 -11.29
C SER A 144 -9.38 6.19 -10.46
N ALA A 145 -10.53 6.65 -9.98
CA ALA A 145 -10.59 7.80 -9.08
C ALA A 145 -9.75 7.57 -7.82
N SER A 146 -9.90 6.40 -7.17
CA SER A 146 -9.18 6.04 -5.96
C SER A 146 -7.65 6.00 -6.14
N ARG A 147 -7.14 5.42 -7.23
CA ARG A 147 -5.68 5.41 -7.52
C ARG A 147 -5.13 6.80 -7.75
N ARG A 148 -5.87 7.67 -8.46
CA ARG A 148 -5.46 9.06 -8.64
C ARG A 148 -5.44 9.84 -7.33
N VAL A 149 -6.39 9.59 -6.42
CA VAL A 149 -6.37 10.18 -5.07
C VAL A 149 -5.17 9.70 -4.27
N ALA A 150 -4.87 8.40 -4.29
CA ALA A 150 -3.69 7.84 -3.61
C ALA A 150 -2.39 8.51 -4.12
N HIS A 151 -2.22 8.56 -5.45
CA HIS A 151 -1.09 9.23 -6.08
C HIS A 151 -1.00 10.72 -5.72
N ALA A 152 -2.13 11.44 -5.72
CA ALA A 152 -2.19 12.84 -5.32
C ALA A 152 -1.68 13.04 -3.87
N CYS A 153 -2.03 12.14 -2.96
CA CYS A 153 -1.58 12.19 -1.56
C CYS A 153 -0.07 11.97 -1.43
N VAL A 154 0.50 11.06 -2.21
CA VAL A 154 1.96 10.85 -2.26
C VAL A 154 2.67 12.08 -2.82
N LEU A 155 2.13 12.68 -3.89
CA LEU A 155 2.65 13.90 -4.48
C LEU A 155 2.62 15.10 -3.51
N LEU A 156 1.57 15.21 -2.66
CA LEU A 156 1.53 16.21 -1.59
C LEU A 156 2.69 16.04 -0.61
N ARG A 157 2.99 14.81 -0.21
CA ARG A 157 4.09 14.52 0.71
C ARG A 157 5.45 14.82 0.09
N LEU A 158 5.59 14.59 -1.21
CA LEU A 158 6.75 14.99 -2.01
C LEU A 158 6.82 16.50 -2.30
N ARG A 159 5.86 17.29 -1.79
CA ARG A 159 5.75 18.75 -2.04
C ARG A 159 5.58 19.09 -3.54
N GLN A 160 5.08 18.15 -4.34
CA GLN A 160 4.79 18.34 -5.76
C GLN A 160 3.36 18.87 -5.93
N TRP A 161 3.15 20.10 -5.50
CA TRP A 161 1.81 20.68 -5.33
C TRP A 161 0.98 20.66 -6.62
N ASP A 162 1.50 21.22 -7.72
CA ASP A 162 0.74 21.30 -8.98
C ASP A 162 0.32 19.92 -9.50
N ALA A 163 1.22 18.95 -9.42
CA ALA A 163 0.94 17.57 -9.82
C ALA A 163 -0.13 16.94 -8.92
N ALA A 164 -0.04 17.14 -7.60
CA ALA A 164 -1.01 16.63 -6.64
C ALA A 164 -2.43 17.17 -6.90
N TYR A 165 -2.58 18.48 -7.10
CA TYR A 165 -3.87 19.08 -7.42
C TYR A 165 -4.40 18.64 -8.79
N ALA A 166 -3.52 18.44 -9.78
CA ALA A 166 -3.92 17.91 -11.08
C ALA A 166 -4.47 16.48 -10.98
N GLU A 167 -3.86 15.61 -10.17
CA GLU A 167 -4.36 14.26 -9.93
C GLU A 167 -5.70 14.26 -9.19
N MET A 168 -5.84 15.09 -8.16
CA MET A 168 -7.12 15.24 -7.43
C MET A 168 -8.25 15.74 -8.34
N ALA A 169 -7.97 16.70 -9.23
CA ALA A 169 -8.94 17.22 -10.19
C ALA A 169 -9.37 16.14 -11.21
N LYS A 170 -8.42 15.33 -11.69
CA LYS A 170 -8.73 14.19 -12.57
C LYS A 170 -9.54 13.13 -11.84
N ALA A 171 -9.21 12.80 -10.59
CA ALA A 171 -9.97 11.85 -9.79
C ALA A 171 -11.45 12.24 -9.66
N ASN A 172 -11.70 13.50 -9.30
CA ASN A 172 -13.06 14.05 -9.20
C ASN A 172 -13.82 14.05 -10.53
N LYS A 173 -13.10 14.15 -11.66
CA LYS A 173 -13.71 14.06 -12.99
C LYS A 173 -14.06 12.61 -13.38
N ILE A 174 -13.25 11.63 -12.95
CA ILE A 174 -13.52 10.20 -13.19
C ILE A 174 -14.76 9.78 -12.41
N ASP A 175 -14.77 10.03 -11.11
CA ASP A 175 -15.89 9.71 -10.25
C ASP A 175 -15.92 10.67 -9.06
N SER A 176 -16.84 11.63 -9.09
CA SER A 176 -17.04 12.59 -7.99
C SER A 176 -17.76 11.99 -6.79
N THR A 177 -18.32 10.78 -6.94
CA THR A 177 -19.06 10.08 -5.90
C THR A 177 -18.20 9.09 -5.11
N ASP A 178 -17.02 8.76 -5.63
CA ASP A 178 -16.00 7.90 -5.02
C ASP A 178 -15.68 8.34 -3.58
N ALA A 179 -15.53 7.35 -2.70
CA ALA A 179 -15.37 7.58 -1.27
C ALA A 179 -14.05 8.30 -0.95
N GLU A 180 -12.96 7.95 -1.62
CA GLU A 180 -11.67 8.63 -1.42
C GLU A 180 -11.70 10.03 -2.01
N VAL A 181 -12.38 10.26 -3.14
CA VAL A 181 -12.57 11.62 -3.68
C VAL A 181 -13.31 12.51 -2.69
N LYS A 182 -14.46 12.04 -2.17
CA LYS A 182 -15.25 12.81 -1.17
C LYS A 182 -14.47 13.11 0.10
N LYS A 183 -13.64 12.17 0.53
CA LYS A 183 -12.79 12.30 1.72
C LYS A 183 -11.66 13.31 1.50
N TRP A 184 -10.99 13.27 0.36
CA TRP A 184 -9.76 14.02 0.12
C TRP A 184 -9.98 15.38 -0.57
N LEU A 185 -11.03 15.56 -1.37
CA LEU A 185 -11.24 16.83 -2.08
C LEU A 185 -11.37 18.05 -1.13
N PRO A 186 -12.22 18.03 -0.08
CA PRO A 186 -12.36 19.18 0.83
C PRO A 186 -11.06 19.46 1.59
N GLN A 187 -10.32 18.39 1.86
CA GLN A 187 -9.00 18.48 2.43
C GLN A 187 -8.06 19.25 1.47
N PHE A 188 -7.96 18.85 0.21
CA PHE A 188 -7.13 19.54 -0.79
C PHE A 188 -7.53 21.01 -0.95
N GLU A 189 -8.82 21.31 -0.98
CA GLU A 189 -9.34 22.69 -1.05
C GLU A 189 -8.84 23.54 0.13
N ARG A 190 -8.97 23.04 1.36
CA ARG A 190 -8.47 23.72 2.57
C ARG A 190 -6.97 23.98 2.52
N LEU A 191 -6.16 23.02 2.05
CA LEU A 191 -4.71 23.23 1.90
C LEU A 191 -4.41 24.27 0.81
N GLY A 192 -5.29 24.38 -0.20
CA GLY A 192 -5.15 25.30 -1.32
C GLY A 192 -5.17 26.76 -0.89
N GLU A 193 -5.95 27.08 0.14
CA GLU A 193 -6.03 28.42 0.75
C GLU A 193 -4.68 28.91 1.28
N PHE A 194 -3.83 28.00 1.76
CA PHE A 194 -2.49 28.31 2.30
C PHE A 194 -1.37 28.17 1.27
N LEU A 195 -1.67 27.65 0.08
CA LEU A 195 -0.65 27.24 -0.91
C LEU A 195 0.26 28.39 -1.38
N PRO A 196 -0.20 29.63 -1.59
CA PRO A 196 0.68 30.74 -1.96
C PRO A 196 1.76 31.01 -0.90
N GLN A 197 1.40 30.94 0.38
CA GLN A 197 2.32 31.14 1.50
C GLN A 197 3.28 29.96 1.65
N ILE A 198 2.77 28.73 1.51
CA ILE A 198 3.59 27.50 1.51
C ILE A 198 4.65 27.56 0.41
N ARG A 199 4.29 27.94 -0.82
CA ARG A 199 5.24 28.06 -1.94
C ARG A 199 6.32 29.11 -1.69
N THR A 200 5.96 30.20 -1.03
CA THR A 200 6.93 31.24 -0.63
C THR A 200 7.95 30.66 0.35
N LEU A 201 7.48 29.94 1.37
CA LEU A 201 8.34 29.26 2.35
C LEU A 201 9.18 28.15 1.71
N ASP A 202 8.63 27.36 0.78
CA ASP A 202 9.39 26.35 0.04
C ASP A 202 10.59 26.96 -0.70
N ALA A 203 10.38 28.10 -1.38
CA ALA A 203 11.44 28.80 -2.08
C ALA A 203 12.52 29.34 -1.14
N GLN A 204 12.15 29.77 0.06
CA GLN A 204 13.09 30.22 1.10
C GLN A 204 13.85 29.04 1.72
N ILE A 205 13.16 27.96 2.09
CA ILE A 205 13.76 26.72 2.63
C ILE A 205 14.72 26.10 1.62
N LYS A 206 14.42 26.16 0.32
CA LYS A 206 15.36 25.69 -0.72
C LYS A 206 16.70 26.44 -0.71
N LYS A 207 16.69 27.73 -0.35
CA LYS A 207 17.91 28.55 -0.22
C LYS A 207 18.60 28.37 1.13
N SER A 208 17.82 28.15 2.18
CA SER A 208 18.27 28.02 3.57
C SER A 208 17.72 26.75 4.22
N ALA A 209 18.20 25.60 3.78
CA ALA A 209 17.63 24.30 4.15
C ALA A 209 17.71 23.94 5.65
N ASN A 210 18.57 24.64 6.41
CA ASN A 210 18.78 24.41 7.83
C ASN A 210 18.19 25.52 8.71
N ASP A 211 17.37 26.40 8.14
CA ASP A 211 16.65 27.40 8.92
C ASP A 211 15.43 26.77 9.62
N SER A 212 15.57 26.55 10.93
CA SER A 212 14.51 25.96 11.75
C SER A 212 13.26 26.83 11.83
N ALA A 213 13.39 28.16 11.74
CA ALA A 213 12.26 29.08 11.83
C ALA A 213 11.35 28.95 10.60
N LEU A 214 11.94 28.86 9.40
CA LEU A 214 11.19 28.68 8.15
C LEU A 214 10.43 27.35 8.12
N LEU A 215 11.03 26.28 8.64
CA LEU A 215 10.35 24.99 8.79
C LEU A 215 9.13 25.09 9.72
N LEU A 216 9.27 25.77 10.86
CA LEU A 216 8.18 25.97 11.83
C LEU A 216 7.11 26.96 11.35
N ASP A 217 7.45 27.91 10.48
CA ASP A 217 6.49 28.77 9.82
C ASP A 217 5.63 27.94 8.85
N ARG A 218 6.26 27.06 8.08
CA ARG A 218 5.54 26.17 7.13
C ARG A 218 4.72 25.11 7.87
N ALA A 219 5.26 24.53 8.93
CA ALA A 219 4.53 23.61 9.81
C ALA A 219 3.24 24.23 10.34
N ARG A 220 3.29 25.51 10.77
CA ARG A 220 2.10 26.21 11.24
C ARG A 220 1.01 26.33 10.17
N LEU A 221 1.38 26.59 8.92
CA LEU A 221 0.42 26.61 7.81
C LEU A 221 -0.21 25.23 7.58
N PHE A 222 0.58 24.15 7.69
CA PHE A 222 0.04 22.79 7.61
C PHE A 222 -0.92 22.47 8.75
N THR A 223 -0.64 22.89 9.98
CA THR A 223 -1.57 22.75 11.11
C THR A 223 -2.89 23.48 10.84
N LEU A 224 -2.84 24.73 10.37
CA LEU A 224 -4.03 25.51 10.02
C LEU A 224 -4.83 24.87 8.87
N ALA A 225 -4.12 24.28 7.90
CA ALA A 225 -4.68 23.51 6.80
C ALA A 225 -5.19 22.11 7.20
N LYS A 226 -5.10 21.73 8.48
CA LYS A 226 -5.43 20.38 8.99
C LYS A 226 -4.66 19.29 8.25
N ARG A 227 -3.35 19.49 8.14
CA ARG A 227 -2.36 18.54 7.62
C ARG A 227 -1.28 18.24 8.67
N PRO A 228 -1.67 17.57 9.77
CA PRO A 228 -0.76 17.40 10.90
C PRO A 228 0.45 16.52 10.57
N LEU A 229 0.35 15.55 9.66
CA LEU A 229 1.52 14.76 9.21
C LEU A 229 2.55 15.62 8.45
N LEU A 230 2.11 16.53 7.58
CA LEU A 230 3.01 17.45 6.87
C LEU A 230 3.63 18.49 7.81
N ALA A 231 2.90 18.86 8.87
CA ALA A 231 3.41 19.71 9.95
C ALA A 231 4.46 18.98 10.79
N LEU A 232 4.17 17.72 11.15
CA LEU A 232 5.05 16.88 11.95
C LEU A 232 6.41 16.66 11.26
N ASP A 233 6.42 16.35 9.96
CA ASP A 233 7.65 16.20 9.16
C ASP A 233 8.56 17.46 9.27
N ASP A 234 7.98 18.66 9.23
CA ASP A 234 8.73 19.92 9.35
C ASP A 234 9.18 20.20 10.79
N CYS A 235 8.29 19.95 11.77
CA CYS A 235 8.55 20.11 13.19
C CYS A 235 9.69 19.21 13.69
N GLU A 236 9.69 17.93 13.32
CA GLU A 236 10.73 16.98 13.69
C GLU A 236 12.11 17.39 13.14
N ARG A 237 12.13 17.86 11.88
CA ARG A 237 13.35 18.38 11.28
C ARG A 237 13.84 19.64 11.99
N ALA A 238 12.93 20.56 12.34
CA ALA A 238 13.28 21.74 13.11
C ALA A 238 13.81 21.40 14.52
N MET A 239 13.22 20.40 15.20
CA MET A 239 13.71 19.91 16.49
C MET A 239 15.12 19.30 16.39
N LYS A 240 15.42 18.57 15.31
CA LYS A 240 16.79 18.04 15.07
C LYS A 240 17.81 19.17 14.88
N LEU A 241 17.43 20.24 14.18
CA LEU A 241 18.30 21.40 13.95
C LEU A 241 18.48 22.25 15.22
N GLN A 242 17.43 22.39 16.03
CA GLN A 242 17.44 23.19 17.25
C GLN A 242 16.70 22.49 18.39
N PRO A 243 17.36 21.54 19.09
CA PRO A 243 16.72 20.72 20.13
C PRO A 243 16.15 21.50 21.32
N ALA A 244 16.66 22.71 21.58
CA ALA A 244 16.21 23.61 22.64
C ALA A 244 15.03 24.52 22.24
N SER A 245 14.54 24.43 20.98
CA SER A 245 13.47 25.29 20.50
C SER A 245 12.13 24.94 21.15
N MET A 246 11.65 25.81 22.04
CA MET A 246 10.32 25.66 22.66
C MET A 246 9.21 25.72 21.62
N ARG A 247 9.34 26.57 20.59
CA ARG A 247 8.38 26.65 19.49
C ARG A 247 8.27 25.31 18.76
N ALA A 248 9.41 24.66 18.49
CA ALA A 248 9.42 23.36 17.81
C ALA A 248 8.74 22.28 18.65
N ARG A 249 9.00 22.23 19.96
CA ARG A 249 8.34 21.29 20.89
C ARG A 249 6.82 21.50 20.93
N ILE A 250 6.36 22.74 21.08
CA ILE A 250 4.93 23.05 21.14
C ILE A 250 4.22 22.65 19.85
N GLN A 251 4.77 23.00 18.69
CA GLN A 251 4.15 22.66 17.41
C GLN A 251 4.23 21.15 17.10
N THR A 252 5.27 20.46 17.56
CA THR A 252 5.36 18.99 17.48
C THR A 252 4.26 18.34 18.32
N ALA A 253 4.08 18.78 19.56
CA ALA A 253 3.02 18.29 20.43
C ALA A 253 1.61 18.56 19.87
N GLU A 254 1.38 19.75 19.30
CA GLU A 254 0.12 20.08 18.61
C GLU A 254 -0.13 19.14 17.42
N ALA A 255 0.88 18.90 16.58
CA ALA A 255 0.77 17.98 15.45
C ALA A 255 0.55 16.52 15.89
N LEU A 256 1.24 16.07 16.94
CA LEU A 256 1.09 14.73 17.53
C LEU A 256 -0.32 14.52 18.10
N PHE A 257 -0.87 15.53 18.77
CA PHE A 257 -2.25 15.50 19.25
C PHE A 257 -3.24 15.38 18.08
N ASP A 258 -3.06 16.15 17.02
CA ASP A 258 -3.92 16.13 15.83
C ASP A 258 -3.82 14.82 15.01
N VAL A 259 -2.74 14.03 15.13
CA VAL A 259 -2.63 12.67 14.56
C VAL A 259 -3.07 11.55 15.52
N GLY A 260 -3.58 11.89 16.71
CA GLY A 260 -4.07 10.91 17.68
C GLY A 260 -2.97 10.20 18.47
N GLN A 261 -1.81 10.84 18.65
CA GLN A 261 -0.67 10.35 19.45
C GLN A 261 -0.43 11.23 20.69
N PRO A 262 -1.38 11.31 21.64
CA PRO A 262 -1.27 12.22 22.79
C PRO A 262 -0.15 11.84 23.78
N ASP A 263 0.20 10.56 23.90
CA ASP A 263 1.26 10.10 24.79
C ASP A 263 2.65 10.56 24.32
N ASP A 264 2.85 10.65 23.00
CA ASP A 264 4.08 11.19 22.42
C ASP A 264 4.09 12.72 22.46
N ALA A 265 2.92 13.36 22.39
CA ALA A 265 2.79 14.81 22.57
C ALA A 265 3.17 15.29 23.97
N ALA A 266 3.05 14.44 24.99
CA ALA A 266 3.34 14.75 26.38
C ALA A 266 4.82 14.61 26.79
N LYS A 267 5.67 14.08 25.90
CA LYS A 267 7.11 13.87 26.12
C LYS A 267 7.94 15.07 25.65
#